data_AF-A0AAU8TN80-F1
#
_entry.id   AF-A0AAU8TN80-F1
#
_cell.length_a   1.000
_cell.length_b   1.000
_cell.length_c   1.000
_cell.angle_alpha   90.00
_cell.angle_beta   90.00
_cell.angle_gamma   90.00
#
_symmetry.space_group_name_H-M   'P 1'
#
loop_
_entity.id
_entity.type
_entity.pdbx_description
1 polymer ?
#
loop_
_entity_poly.entity_id
_entity_poly.type
_entity_poly.pdbx_seq_one_letter_code
_entity_poly.pdbx_strand_id
1 'polypeptide(L)' 'MAALSRRFGDDEFSDGFEKVGAVAYARFHGGEEDELISAQRYAAGLIQGLLAKIEAQMAKVT' A
#
# COMPACT_ATOMS: atom_id res chain seq x y z
N MET A 1 -3.01 -10.63 -9.74
CA MET A 1 -2.38 -9.73 -8.75
C MET A 1 -2.50 -8.25 -9.08
N ALA A 2 -2.51 -7.84 -10.35
CA ALA A 2 -2.61 -6.44 -10.76
C ALA A 2 -3.65 -5.56 -10.01
N ALA A 3 -4.88 -6.05 -9.79
CA ALA A 3 -5.91 -5.30 -9.07
C ALA A 3 -5.56 -5.02 -7.59
N LEU A 4 -4.91 -5.99 -6.92
CA LEU A 4 -4.46 -5.85 -5.54
C LEU A 4 -3.22 -4.94 -5.47
N SER A 5 -2.26 -5.10 -6.38
CA SER A 5 -1.08 -4.22 -6.46
C SER A 5 -1.48 -2.77 -6.71
N ARG A 6 -2.44 -2.52 -7.61
CA ARG A 6 -2.97 -1.16 -7.86
C ARG A 6 -3.67 -0.56 -6.64
N ARG A 7 -4.35 -1.39 -5.83
CA ARG A 7 -5.13 -0.93 -4.69
C ARG A 7 -4.30 -0.67 -3.43
N PHE A 8 -3.23 -1.43 -3.22
CA PHE A 8 -2.49 -1.46 -1.95
C PHE A 8 -1.00 -1.15 -2.07
N GLY A 9 -0.41 -1.28 -3.25
CA GLY A 9 0.99 -0.96 -3.50
C GLY A 9 1.17 0.42 -4.11
N ASP A 10 2.41 0.88 -4.18
CA ASP A 10 2.77 2.15 -4.82
C ASP A 10 2.54 2.09 -6.34
N ASP A 11 2.16 3.21 -6.96
CA ASP A 11 2.15 3.39 -8.42
C ASP A 11 2.54 4.81 -8.84
N GLU A 12 2.50 5.09 -10.15
CA GLU A 12 2.87 6.40 -10.71
C GLU A 12 2.00 7.57 -10.23
N PHE A 13 0.83 7.29 -9.64
CA PHE A 13 -0.11 8.31 -9.20
C PHE A 13 -0.04 8.56 -7.69
N SER A 14 0.31 7.55 -6.89
CA SER A 14 0.32 7.65 -5.43
C SER A 14 1.01 6.48 -4.74
N ASP A 15 1.53 6.75 -3.54
CA ASP A 15 1.99 5.73 -2.61
C ASP A 15 0.81 4.88 -2.12
N GLY A 16 1.02 3.58 -1.94
CA GLY A 16 -0.02 2.60 -1.61
C GLY A 16 -0.75 2.91 -0.31
N PHE A 17 -0.06 3.51 0.67
CA PHE A 17 -0.66 3.91 1.94
C PHE A 17 -1.62 5.10 1.80
N GLU A 18 -1.45 5.95 0.78
CA GLU A 18 -2.32 7.10 0.52
C GLU A 18 -3.62 6.69 -0.19
N LYS A 19 -3.66 5.49 -0.80
CA LYS A 19 -4.86 4.95 -1.45
C LYS A 19 -5.96 4.55 -0.46
N VAL A 20 -5.64 4.51 0.83
CA VAL A 20 -6.59 4.25 1.91
C VAL A 20 -7.27 5.57 2.30
N GLY A 21 -8.60 5.64 2.12
CA GLY A 21 -9.35 6.91 2.16
C GLY A 21 -9.21 7.74 3.44
N ALA A 22 -8.96 7.11 4.59
CA ALA A 22 -8.74 7.85 5.84
C ALA A 22 -7.43 8.66 5.84
N VAL A 23 -6.39 8.18 5.15
CA VAL A 23 -5.04 8.79 5.13
C VAL A 23 -4.98 9.97 4.19
N ALA A 24 -5.51 9.78 2.97
CA ALA A 24 -5.65 10.85 2.01
C ALA A 24 -6.46 12.00 2.61
N TYR A 25 -7.52 11.67 3.37
CA TYR A 25 -8.34 12.64 4.07
C TYR A 25 -7.57 13.37 5.20
N ALA A 26 -6.87 12.63 6.07
CA ALA A 26 -6.09 13.21 7.16
C ALA A 26 -4.95 14.12 6.66
N ARG A 27 -4.22 13.67 5.63
CA ARG A 27 -3.15 14.44 4.97
C ARG A 27 -3.69 15.72 4.31
N PHE A 28 -4.85 15.64 3.66
CA PHE A 28 -5.51 16.79 3.05
C PHE A 28 -5.92 17.84 4.10
N HIS A 29 -6.35 17.39 5.29
CA HIS A 29 -6.79 18.26 6.37
C HIS A 29 -5.67 18.73 7.31
N GLY A 30 -4.41 18.34 7.09
CA GLY A 30 -3.26 18.79 7.88
C GLY A 30 -3.32 18.36 9.35
N GLY A 31 -4.05 17.28 9.66
CA GLY A 31 -4.14 16.74 11.02
C GLY A 31 -2.83 16.06 11.43
N GLU A 32 -2.37 16.31 12.66
CA GLU A 32 -1.25 15.58 13.25
C GLU A 32 -1.66 14.12 13.57
N GLU A 33 -1.47 13.24 12.60
CA GLU A 33 -1.73 11.79 12.71
C GLU A 33 -0.49 10.98 12.25
N ASP A 34 0.71 11.42 12.62
CA ASP A 34 1.97 10.78 12.21
C ASP A 34 2.05 9.29 12.57
N GLU A 35 1.50 8.88 13.72
CA GLU A 35 1.45 7.46 14.12
C GLU A 35 0.52 6.62 13.22
N LEU A 36 -0.64 7.15 12.83
CA LEU A 36 -1.58 6.46 11.95
C LEU A 36 -1.01 6.36 10.52
N ILE A 37 -0.43 7.45 10.01
CA ILE A 37 0.27 7.47 8.73
C ILE A 37 1.41 6.44 8.74
N SER A 38 2.20 6.38 9.82
CA SER A 38 3.27 5.39 9.98
C SER A 38 2.75 3.95 9.96
N ALA A 39 1.68 3.66 10.70
CA ALA A 39 1.05 2.33 10.73
C ALA A 39 0.52 1.92 9.35
N GLN A 40 -0.06 2.86 8.59
CA GLN A 40 -0.56 2.60 7.23
C GLN A 40 0.57 2.42 6.22
N ARG A 41 1.64 3.20 6.31
CA ARG A 41 2.87 2.98 5.51
C ARG A 41 3.42 1.57 5.74
N TYR A 42 3.52 1.16 7.01
CA TYR A 42 3.97 -0.17 7.37
C TYR A 42 3.06 -1.27 6.79
N ALA A 43 1.74 -1.12 6.93
CA ALA A 43 0.77 -2.08 6.40
C ALA A 43 0.81 -2.17 4.86
N ALA A 44 0.90 -1.05 4.15
CA ALA A 44 1.02 -1.01 2.69
C ALA A 44 2.29 -1.74 2.23
N GLY A 45 3.43 -1.46 2.87
CA GLY A 45 4.70 -2.14 2.58
C GLY A 45 4.64 -3.65 2.81
N LEU A 46 3.98 -4.11 3.88
CA LEU A 46 3.77 -5.54 4.13
C LEU A 46 2.94 -6.21 3.02
N ILE A 47 1.84 -5.58 2.60
CA ILE A 47 0.98 -6.12 1.54
C ILE A 47 1.75 -6.18 0.23
N GLN A 48 2.50 -5.14 -0.13
CA GLN A 48 3.33 -5.11 -1.33
C GLN A 48 4.38 -6.23 -1.33
N GLY A 49 5.06 -6.44 -0.20
CA GLY A 49 6.02 -7.54 -0.05
C GLY A 49 5.37 -8.92 -0.15
N LEU A 50 4.16 -9.09 0.40
CA LEU A 50 3.41 -10.34 0.31
C LEU A 50 3.01 -10.65 -1.13
N LEU A 51 2.49 -9.66 -1.86
CA LEU A 51 2.10 -9.80 -3.27
C LEU A 51 3.30 -10.18 -4.14
N ALA A 52 4.46 -9.52 -3.94
CA ALA A 52 5.69 -9.85 -4.65
C ALA A 52 6.14 -11.30 -4.40
N LYS A 53 6.05 -11.78 -3.15
CA LYS A 53 6.38 -13.17 -2.81
C LYS A 53 5.41 -14.16 -3.46
N ILE A 54 4.12 -13.86 -3.51
CA ILE A 54 3.13 -14.72 -4.17
C ILE A 54 3.41 -14.79 -5.67
N GLU A 55 3.66 -13.67 -6.34
CA GLU A 55 4.03 -13.65 -7.76
C GLU A 55 5.29 -14.47 -8.03
N ALA A 56 6.34 -14.28 -7.22
CA ALA A 56 7.57 -15.05 -7.33
C ALA A 56 7.37 -16.55 -7.14
N GLN A 57 6.41 -16.96 -6.30
CA GLN A 57 6.11 -18.37 -6.07
C GLN A 57 5.24 -18.97 -7.19
N MET A 58 4.29 -18.21 -7.72
CA MET A 58 3.50 -18.63 -8.89
C MET A 58 4.39 -18.82 -10.13
N ALA A 59 5.39 -17.95 -10.31
CA ALA A 59 6.35 -18.04 -11.41
C ALA A 59 7.24 -19.30 -11.36
N LYS A 60 7.38 -19.96 -10.20
CA LYS A 60 8.15 -21.21 -10.05
C LYS A 60 7.34 -22.46 -10.35
N VAL A 61 6.00 -22.34 -10.35
CA VAL A 61 5.08 -23.47 -10.56
C VAL A 61 4.65 -23.56 -12.04
N THR A 62 5.01 -22.56 -12.85
CA THR A 62 4.74 -22.49 -14.29
C THR A 62 6.01 -22.79 -15.08
#